data_AF-A0A0S2ESJ5-F1
#
_entry.id   AF-A0A0S2ESJ5-F1
#
_cell.length_a   1.000
_cell.length_b   1.000
_cell.length_c   1.000
_cell.angle_alpha   90.00
_cell.angle_beta   90.00
_cell.angle_gamma   90.00
#
_symmetry.space_group_name_H-M   'P 1'
#
loop_
_entity.id
_entity.type
_entity.pdbx_description
1 polymer ?
#
loop_
_entity_poly.entity_id
_entity_poly.type
_entity_poly.pdbx_seq_one_letter_code
_entity_poly.pdbx_strand_id
1 'polypeptide(L)'
;MNTMRPGGRAPPERPGNRAGGPCQAFEGTRVADQEQAELRLQLARLRQEHMDFDLAINAMESTGCDRLAVQRMKKKKLAIKDRLQDIEDQVIPDLTA
;
A
#
# COMPACT_ATOMS: atom_id res chain seq x y z
N MET A 1 -37.98 -4.92 -45.92
CA MET A 1 -38.44 -4.43 -44.61
C MET A 1 -37.21 -3.92 -43.85
N ASN A 2 -37.06 -2.61 -43.69
CA ASN A 2 -35.90 -2.00 -43.03
C ASN A 2 -36.44 -1.02 -41.97
N THR A 3 -36.25 -1.31 -40.68
CA THR A 3 -36.77 -0.48 -39.58
C THR A 3 -35.68 0.45 -39.07
N MET A 4 -35.71 1.67 -39.57
CA MET A 4 -35.07 2.85 -39.01
C MET A 4 -35.55 3.06 -37.56
N ARG A 5 -34.65 3.24 -36.60
CA ARG A 5 -35.00 3.77 -35.27
C ARG A 5 -34.10 4.97 -34.96
N PRO A 6 -34.59 6.22 -35.03
CA PRO A 6 -33.87 7.37 -34.54
C PRO A 6 -34.17 7.51 -33.04
N GLY A 7 -33.16 7.36 -32.20
CA GLY A 7 -33.26 7.54 -30.76
C GLY A 7 -32.18 8.48 -30.28
N GLY A 8 -32.42 9.79 -30.44
CA GLY A 8 -31.62 10.81 -29.79
C GLY A 8 -31.81 10.78 -28.27
N ARG A 9 -30.71 10.91 -27.53
CA ARG A 9 -30.73 11.45 -26.17
C ARG A 9 -29.47 12.26 -25.93
N ALA A 10 -29.71 13.51 -25.54
CA ALA A 10 -28.75 14.57 -25.29
C ALA A 10 -27.64 14.18 -24.28
N PRO A 11 -26.48 14.85 -24.35
CA PRO A 11 -25.40 14.68 -23.37
C PRO A 11 -25.81 15.22 -22.00
N PRO A 12 -25.34 14.63 -20.88
CA PRO A 12 -25.43 15.29 -19.59
C PRO A 12 -24.39 16.41 -19.50
N GLU A 13 -24.86 17.65 -19.49
CA GLU A 13 -24.08 18.79 -19.02
C GLU A 13 -23.73 18.57 -17.54
N ARG A 14 -22.45 18.66 -17.20
CA ARG A 14 -22.03 18.68 -15.80
C ARG A 14 -22.14 20.13 -15.30
N PRO A 15 -23.03 20.45 -14.35
CA PRO A 15 -23.09 21.77 -13.76
C PRO A 15 -21.85 21.98 -12.87
N GLY A 16 -21.36 23.21 -12.89
CA GLY A 16 -20.14 23.61 -12.20
C GLY A 16 -20.21 23.45 -10.69
N ASN A 17 -19.05 23.14 -10.10
CA ASN A 17 -18.82 23.39 -8.70
C ASN A 17 -17.87 24.60 -8.58
N ARG A 18 -18.50 25.75 -8.34
CA ARG A 18 -17.86 26.98 -7.86
C ARG A 18 -17.85 26.91 -6.32
N ALA A 19 -16.82 27.48 -5.71
CA ALA A 19 -16.54 27.58 -4.26
C ALA A 19 -15.96 26.30 -3.66
N GLY A 20 -14.92 26.33 -2.83
CA GLY A 20 -14.19 27.41 -2.18
C GLY A 20 -13.38 26.72 -1.06
N GLY A 21 -12.12 27.10 -0.89
CA GLY A 21 -11.27 26.53 0.16
C GLY A 21 -9.85 27.08 0.04
N PRO A 22 -9.20 27.40 1.17
CA PRO A 22 -8.59 28.71 1.32
C PRO A 22 -7.19 28.76 0.75
N CYS A 23 -6.76 29.99 0.47
CA CYS A 23 -5.37 30.41 0.58
C CYS A 23 -4.87 30.01 1.98
N GLN A 24 -4.33 28.82 2.14
CA GLN A 24 -3.64 28.45 3.38
C GLN A 24 -2.14 28.51 3.10
N ALA A 25 -1.56 29.62 3.55
CA ALA A 25 -0.21 29.60 4.06
C ALA A 25 -0.10 28.40 5.00
N PHE A 26 0.71 27.41 4.63
CA PHE A 26 1.11 26.32 5.52
C PHE A 26 2.63 26.31 5.57
N GLU A 27 3.19 27.36 6.15
CA GLU A 27 4.53 27.34 6.71
C GLU A 27 4.38 26.81 8.14
N GLY A 28 4.75 25.54 8.37
CA GLY A 28 4.72 24.99 9.73
C GLY A 28 4.92 23.48 9.91
N THR A 29 4.60 22.61 8.95
CA THR A 29 4.66 21.14 9.20
C THR A 29 5.10 20.29 8.01
N ARG A 30 5.92 20.83 7.10
CA ARG A 30 6.30 20.10 5.86
C ARG A 30 7.24 18.91 6.05
N VAL A 31 7.91 18.77 7.20
CA VAL A 31 8.91 17.70 7.40
C VAL A 31 8.29 16.44 8.02
N ALA A 32 7.37 16.58 8.97
CA ALA A 32 6.77 15.43 9.66
C ALA A 32 5.90 14.57 8.73
N ASP A 33 5.11 15.17 7.84
CA ASP A 33 4.31 14.46 6.84
C ASP A 33 5.18 13.73 5.80
N GLN A 34 6.34 14.30 5.45
CA GLN A 34 7.27 13.68 4.49
C GLN A 34 7.92 12.43 5.09
N GLU A 35 8.45 12.52 6.31
CA GLU A 35 9.05 11.38 6.99
C GLU A 35 8.03 10.27 7.25
N GLN A 36 6.80 10.62 7.66
CA GLN A 36 5.71 9.65 7.80
C GLN A 36 5.31 9.00 6.47
N ALA A 37 5.29 9.75 5.37
CA ALA A 37 5.00 9.19 4.05
C ALA A 37 6.09 8.23 3.57
N GLU A 38 7.36 8.58 3.80
CA GLU A 38 8.51 7.73 3.47
C GLU A 38 8.51 6.44 4.29
N LEU A 39 8.25 6.52 5.59
CA LEU A 39 8.14 5.34 6.45
C LEU A 39 6.96 4.44 6.04
N ARG A 40 5.79 5.01 5.71
CA ARG A 40 4.65 4.24 5.18
C ARG A 40 4.97 3.55 3.86
N LEU A 41 5.73 4.21 2.98
CA LEU A 41 6.17 3.62 1.71
C LEU A 41 7.15 2.47 1.95
N GLN A 42 8.10 2.64 2.87
CA GLN A 42 9.03 1.58 3.27
C GLN A 42 8.28 0.39 3.88
N LEU A 43 7.33 0.64 4.76
CA LEU A 43 6.45 -0.38 5.35
C LEU A 43 5.68 -1.14 4.28
N ALA A 44 5.09 -0.45 3.29
CA ALA A 44 4.40 -1.09 2.18
C ALA A 44 5.33 -2.00 1.36
N ARG A 45 6.56 -1.56 1.08
CA ARG A 45 7.57 -2.38 0.38
C ARG A 45 7.96 -3.63 1.17
N LEU A 46 8.27 -3.47 2.46
CA LEU A 46 8.62 -4.57 3.35
C LEU A 46 7.46 -5.56 3.52
N ARG A 47 6.22 -5.07 3.61
CA ARG A 47 5.04 -5.94 3.62
C ARG A 47 4.92 -6.74 2.34
N GLN A 48 5.15 -6.11 1.19
CA GLN A 48 5.10 -6.80 -0.10
C GLN A 48 6.19 -7.86 -0.20
N GLU A 49 7.44 -7.53 0.14
CA GLU A 49 8.53 -8.51 0.20
C GLU A 49 8.19 -9.67 1.16
N HIS A 50 7.65 -9.38 2.35
CA HIS A 50 7.22 -10.42 3.29
C HIS A 50 6.16 -11.35 2.68
N MET A 51 5.17 -10.81 1.96
CA MET A 51 4.16 -11.59 1.24
C MET A 51 4.81 -12.47 0.16
N ASP A 52 5.76 -11.94 -0.60
CA ASP A 52 6.51 -12.70 -1.61
C ASP A 52 7.30 -13.85 -0.97
N PHE A 53 7.96 -13.61 0.16
CA PHE A 53 8.65 -14.67 0.92
C PHE A 53 7.66 -15.71 1.47
N ASP A 54 6.49 -15.31 1.93
CA ASP A 54 5.43 -16.22 2.37
C ASP A 54 4.95 -17.13 1.24
N LEU A 55 4.67 -16.55 0.08
CA LEU A 55 4.24 -17.29 -1.11
C LEU A 55 5.33 -18.25 -1.58
N ALA A 56 6.60 -17.81 -1.58
CA ALA A 56 7.73 -18.67 -1.92
C ALA A 56 7.88 -19.84 -0.93
N ILE A 57 7.75 -19.59 0.38
CA ILE A 57 7.76 -20.63 1.42
C ILE A 57 6.62 -21.61 1.20
N ASN A 58 5.41 -21.12 0.97
CA ASN A 58 4.24 -21.96 0.77
C ASN A 58 4.36 -22.80 -0.52
N ALA A 59 4.91 -22.24 -1.59
CA ALA A 59 5.19 -22.96 -2.83
C ALA A 59 6.27 -24.05 -2.62
N MET A 60 7.35 -23.75 -1.89
CA MET A 60 8.38 -24.75 -1.56
C MET A 60 7.85 -25.85 -0.64
N GLU A 61 7.01 -25.52 0.34
CA GLU A 61 6.35 -26.50 1.21
C GLU A 61 5.37 -27.38 0.41
N SER A 62 4.59 -26.79 -0.50
CA SER A 62 3.65 -27.52 -1.36
C SER A 62 4.36 -28.45 -2.36
N THR A 63 5.55 -28.05 -2.84
CA THR A 63 6.37 -28.88 -3.74
C THR A 63 7.10 -30.00 -2.99
N GLY A 64 7.09 -30.00 -1.65
CA GLY A 64 7.82 -30.99 -0.84
C GLY A 64 9.33 -30.85 -0.94
N CYS A 65 9.83 -29.63 -1.15
CA CYS A 65 11.26 -29.35 -1.30
C CYS A 65 12.00 -29.38 0.05
N ASP A 66 13.33 -29.34 0.02
CA ASP A 66 14.21 -29.53 1.18
C ASP A 66 13.77 -28.75 2.44
N ARG A 67 13.57 -29.47 3.54
CA ARG A 67 13.15 -28.91 4.84
C ARG A 67 14.14 -27.86 5.37
N LEU A 68 15.42 -27.98 5.02
CA LEU A 68 16.46 -26.98 5.31
C LEU A 68 16.28 -25.68 4.51
N ALA A 69 15.84 -25.76 3.25
CA ALA A 69 15.58 -24.58 2.41
C ALA A 69 14.37 -23.81 2.97
N VAL A 70 13.30 -24.52 3.33
CA VAL A 70 12.13 -23.94 4.01
C VAL A 70 12.51 -23.29 5.33
N GLN A 71 13.34 -23.94 6.16
CA GLN A 71 13.82 -23.35 7.43
C GLN A 71 14.65 -22.08 7.22
N ARG A 72 15.56 -22.06 6.23
CA ARG A 72 16.34 -20.84 5.89
C ARG A 72 15.42 -19.70 5.44
N MET A 73 14.40 -20.01 4.64
CA MET A 73 13.45 -19.02 4.14
C MET A 73 12.54 -18.51 5.25
N LYS A 74 12.08 -19.37 6.17
CA LYS A 74 11.36 -18.96 7.39
C LYS A 74 12.21 -18.05 8.28
N LYS A 75 13.51 -18.31 8.40
CA LYS A 75 14.44 -17.41 9.13
C LYS A 75 14.58 -16.04 8.45
N LYS A 76 14.66 -16.00 7.12
CA LYS A 76 14.66 -14.73 6.35
C LYS A 76 13.34 -13.98 6.49
N LYS A 77 12.21 -14.68 6.41
CA LYS A 77 10.88 -14.12 6.64
C LYS A 77 10.77 -13.51 8.03
N LEU A 78 11.27 -14.19 9.08
CA LEU A 78 11.28 -13.67 10.43
C LEU A 78 12.10 -12.36 10.52
N ALA A 79 13.30 -12.32 9.94
CA ALA A 79 14.11 -11.11 9.92
C ALA A 79 13.45 -9.93 9.18
N ILE A 80 12.67 -10.20 8.13
CA ILE A 80 11.87 -9.16 7.44
C ILE A 80 10.71 -8.70 8.31
N LYS A 81 10.06 -9.62 9.02
CA LYS A 81 9.01 -9.29 9.98
C LYS A 81 9.55 -8.46 11.14
N ASP A 82 10.72 -8.80 11.68
CA ASP A 82 11.38 -8.03 12.74
C ASP A 82 11.70 -6.61 12.26
N ARG A 83 12.26 -6.45 11.06
CA ARG A 83 12.49 -5.11 10.45
C ARG A 83 11.20 -4.34 10.19
N LEU A 84 10.12 -5.05 9.85
CA LEU A 84 8.81 -4.45 9.63
C LEU A 84 8.22 -3.94 10.94
N GLN A 85 8.38 -4.72 12.02
CA GLN A 85 8.04 -4.34 13.38
C GLN A 85 8.86 -3.12 13.82
N ASP A 86 10.17 -3.10 13.59
CA ASP A 86 11.04 -1.96 13.92
C ASP A 86 10.62 -0.67 13.21
N ILE A 87 10.17 -0.75 11.95
CA ILE A 87 9.66 0.42 11.21
C ILE A 87 8.25 0.79 11.65
N GLU A 88 7.39 -0.20 11.93
CA GLU A 88 6.06 0.05 12.52
C GLU A 88 6.18 0.76 13.87
N ASP A 89 7.08 0.32 14.74
CA ASP A 89 7.37 0.93 16.04
C ASP A 89 8.00 2.33 15.92
N GLN A 90 8.69 2.64 14.81
CA GLN A 90 9.18 3.99 14.49
C GLN A 90 8.10 4.91 13.90
N VAL A 91 7.05 4.36 13.30
CA VAL A 91 5.88 5.12 12.81
C VAL A 91 4.83 5.31 13.92
N ILE A 92 4.76 4.39 14.88
CA ILE A 92 3.81 4.34 15.99
C ILE A 92 4.28 5.00 17.33
N PRO A 93 5.49 5.60 17.50
CA PRO A 93 5.92 6.05 18.82
C PRO A 93 5.12 7.26 19.33
N ASP A 94 4.34 7.94 18.48
CA ASP A 94 3.46 9.06 18.86
C ASP A 94 2.07 8.64 19.39
N LEU A 95 1.68 7.35 19.33
CA LEU A 95 0.34 6.89 19.74
C LEU A 95 0.32 5.89 20.91
N THR A 96 1.46 5.32 21.30
CA THR A 96 1.53 4.29 22.35
C THR A 96 2.55 4.68 23.41
N ALA A 97 2.18 5.64 24.26
CA ALA A 97 2.81 5.90 25.57
C ALA A 97 1.99 5.24 26.69
#